data_AF-A0A7J7N6Y2-F1
#
_entry.id   AF-A0A7J7N6Y2-F1
#
_cell.length_a   1.000
_cell.length_b   1.000
_cell.length_c   1.000
_cell.angle_alpha   90.00
_cell.angle_beta   90.00
_cell.angle_gamma   90.00
#
_symmetry.space_group_name_H-M   'P 1'
#
loop_
_entity.id
_entity.type
_entity.pdbx_description
1 polymer ?
#
loop_
_entity_poly.entity_id
_entity_poly.type
_entity_poly.pdbx_seq_one_letter_code
_entity_poly.pdbx_strand_id
1 'polypeptide(L)'
;MASQSSIVSLLLLSLVVACNAGGIAIYWGQNGNEGSLVDTCAIGNYAFINVAFLMVFGNRQTPVLNLAGHCDLSINGCTGLSFDIKAC
;
A
#
# COMPACT_ATOMS: atom_id res chain seq x y z
N MET A 1 -39.69 -20.60 16.94
CA MET A 1 -39.11 -20.39 15.60
C MET A 1 -38.44 -19.02 15.47
N ALA A 2 -39.07 -17.90 15.88
CA ALA A 2 -38.46 -16.56 15.82
C ALA A 2 -37.20 -16.36 16.70
N SER A 3 -37.12 -17.01 17.88
CA SER A 3 -35.97 -16.86 18.77
C SER A 3 -34.70 -17.58 18.27
N GLN A 4 -34.84 -18.72 17.59
CA GLN A 4 -33.70 -19.46 17.05
C GLN A 4 -33.04 -18.71 15.89
N SER A 5 -33.83 -18.12 14.98
CA SER A 5 -33.30 -17.28 13.90
C SER A 5 -32.57 -16.03 14.42
N SER A 6 -33.04 -15.46 15.54
CA SER A 6 -32.40 -14.30 16.19
C SER A 6 -31.05 -14.67 16.81
N ILE A 7 -30.95 -15.84 17.45
CA ILE A 7 -29.70 -16.35 18.05
C ILE A 7 -28.65 -16.63 16.97
N VAL A 8 -29.05 -17.27 15.86
CA VAL A 8 -28.15 -17.56 14.73
C VAL A 8 -27.63 -16.26 14.10
N SER A 9 -28.47 -15.23 13.92
CA SER A 9 -28.02 -13.92 13.45
C SER A 9 -27.02 -13.26 14.39
N LEU A 10 -27.25 -13.33 15.71
CA LEU A 10 -26.31 -12.78 16.70
C LEU A 10 -24.96 -13.50 16.68
N LEU A 11 -24.97 -14.83 16.55
CA LEU A 11 -23.77 -15.66 16.41
C LEU A 11 -22.98 -15.31 15.15
N LEU A 12 -23.64 -15.20 14.00
CA LEU A 12 -23.01 -14.79 12.75
C LEU A 12 -22.40 -13.39 12.85
N LEU A 13 -23.11 -12.45 13.47
CA LEU A 13 -22.61 -11.09 13.68
C LEU A 13 -21.38 -11.07 14.59
N SER A 14 -21.38 -11.86 15.67
CA SER A 14 -20.24 -11.99 16.57
C SER A 14 -19.00 -12.57 15.88
N LEU A 15 -19.20 -13.52 14.96
CA LEU A 15 -18.13 -14.13 14.18
C LEU A 15 -17.52 -13.13 13.19
N VAL A 16 -18.35 -12.31 12.55
CA VAL A 16 -17.89 -11.26 11.63
C VAL A 16 -17.07 -10.20 12.36
N VAL A 17 -17.50 -9.77 13.55
CA VAL A 17 -16.76 -8.78 14.36
C VAL A 17 -15.44 -9.36 14.89
N ALA A 18 -15.40 -10.66 15.21
CA ALA A 18 -14.19 -11.33 15.66
C ALA A 18 -13.23 -11.71 14.52
N CYS A 19 -13.66 -11.59 13.26
CA CYS A 19 -12.85 -11.94 12.10
C CYS A 19 -11.85 -10.82 11.78
N ASN A 20 -10.56 -11.11 11.91
CA ASN A 20 -9.52 -10.19 11.50
C ASN A 20 -9.14 -10.47 10.04
N ALA A 21 -9.83 -9.81 9.11
CA ALA A 21 -9.36 -9.74 7.72
C ALA A 21 -8.03 -9.00 7.73
N GLY A 22 -6.93 -9.64 7.31
CA GLY A 22 -5.61 -9.01 7.30
C GLY A 22 -5.54 -7.74 6.44
N GLY A 23 -4.34 -7.17 6.33
CA GLY A 23 -4.13 -5.95 5.54
C GLY A 23 -4.03 -6.22 4.03
N ILE A 24 -4.51 -5.26 3.22
CA ILE A 24 -4.27 -5.25 1.77
C ILE A 24 -2.90 -4.64 1.49
N ALA A 25 -2.12 -5.27 0.61
CA ALA A 25 -0.86 -4.75 0.11
C ALA A 25 -1.00 -4.32 -1.35
N ILE A 26 -0.39 -3.19 -1.71
CA ILE A 26 -0.36 -2.67 -3.09
C ILE A 26 1.07 -2.36 -3.53
N TYR A 27 1.34 -2.43 -4.84
CA TYR A 27 2.57 -1.91 -5.43
C TYR A 27 2.31 -0.52 -5.99
N TRP A 28 3.22 0.41 -5.73
CA TRP A 28 3.18 1.80 -6.21
C TRP A 28 4.54 2.17 -6.79
N GLY A 29 4.57 2.94 -7.88
CA GLY A 29 5.79 3.56 -8.41
C GLY A 29 6.06 3.26 -9.89
N GLN A 30 5.26 2.40 -10.55
CA GLN A 30 5.54 1.97 -11.92
C GLN A 30 4.67 2.65 -12.99
N ASN A 31 3.80 3.58 -12.61
CA ASN A 31 3.02 4.38 -13.54
C ASN A 31 2.88 5.81 -13.02
N GLY A 32 3.46 6.78 -13.73
CA GLY A 32 3.40 8.21 -13.34
C GLY A 32 1.97 8.79 -13.26
N ASN A 33 0.95 8.07 -13.74
CA ASN A 33 -0.46 8.46 -13.68
C ASN A 33 -1.25 7.74 -12.56
N GLU A 34 -0.59 7.00 -11.65
CA GLU A 34 -1.25 6.25 -10.57
C GLU A 34 -1.56 7.09 -9.31
N GLY A 35 -1.24 8.39 -9.34
CA GLY A 35 -1.36 9.29 -8.21
C GLY A 35 -0.10 9.30 -7.32
N SER A 36 -0.04 10.27 -6.40
CA SER A 36 1.12 10.37 -5.49
C SER A 36 1.10 9.26 -4.44
N LEU A 37 2.25 9.03 -3.79
CA LEU A 37 2.34 8.06 -2.70
C LEU A 37 1.47 8.49 -1.51
N VAL A 38 1.42 9.78 -1.19
CA VAL A 38 0.57 10.30 -0.12
C VAL A 38 -0.92 10.13 -0.44
N ASP A 39 -1.34 10.34 -1.70
CA ASP A 39 -2.73 10.09 -2.10
C ASP A 39 -3.08 8.60 -1.97
N THR A 40 -2.19 7.72 -2.42
CA THR A 40 -2.34 6.26 -2.30
C THR A 40 -2.54 5.85 -0.84
N CYS A 41 -1.81 6.48 0.07
CA CYS A 41 -1.92 6.24 1.49
C CYS A 41 -3.22 6.75 2.10
N ALA A 42 -3.58 7.99 1.76
CA ALA A 42 -4.77 8.66 2.29
C ALA A 42 -6.09 7.96 1.91
N ILE A 43 -6.09 7.08 0.90
CA ILE A 43 -7.24 6.23 0.56
C ILE A 43 -7.66 5.35 1.75
N GLY A 44 -6.72 4.92 2.60
CA GLY A 44 -7.01 4.08 3.77
C GLY A 44 -7.36 2.62 3.46
N ASN A 45 -7.19 2.18 2.20
CA ASN A 45 -7.48 0.81 1.78
C ASN A 45 -6.29 -0.15 2.00
N TYR A 46 -5.07 0.37 2.12
CA TYR A 46 -3.84 -0.42 2.09
C TYR A 46 -3.13 -0.37 3.44
N ALA A 47 -2.85 -1.54 4.01
CA ALA A 47 -2.02 -1.67 5.18
C ALA A 47 -0.52 -1.70 4.84
N PHE A 48 -0.19 -2.01 3.58
CA PHE A 48 1.18 -2.08 3.08
C PHE A 48 1.26 -1.49 1.67
N ILE A 49 2.28 -0.67 1.44
CA ILE A 49 2.59 -0.13 0.11
C ILE A 49 4.04 -0.53 -0.22
N ASN A 50 4.20 -1.35 -1.26
CA ASN A 50 5.50 -1.75 -1.78
C ASN A 50 5.95 -0.74 -2.84
N VAL A 51 6.98 0.04 -2.54
CA VAL A 51 7.57 1.00 -3.47
C VAL A 51 8.41 0.28 -4.52
N ALA A 52 8.09 0.50 -5.78
CA ALA A 52 8.49 -0.32 -6.90
C ALA A 52 9.10 0.53 -8.03
N PHE A 53 10.34 0.27 -8.51
CA PHE A 53 11.29 -0.78 -8.08
C PHE A 53 12.77 -0.38 -8.16
N LEU A 54 13.60 -1.02 -7.32
CA LEU A 54 15.05 -1.05 -7.48
C LEU A 54 15.42 -2.03 -8.61
N MET A 55 15.49 -1.52 -9.84
CA MET A 55 15.60 -2.35 -11.05
C MET A 55 17.03 -2.81 -11.38
N VAL A 56 18.05 -2.10 -10.91
CA VAL A 56 19.46 -2.52 -11.04
C VAL A 56 20.04 -2.74 -9.66
N PHE A 57 20.59 -3.93 -9.41
CA PHE A 57 21.29 -4.29 -8.18
C PHE A 57 22.27 -5.45 -8.42
N GLY A 58 23.17 -5.67 -7.47
CA GLY A 58 24.12 -6.79 -7.49
C GLY A 58 25.28 -6.62 -8.47
N ASN A 59 26.20 -7.59 -8.48
CA ASN A 59 27.36 -7.65 -9.39
C ASN A 59 28.20 -6.35 -9.46
N ARG A 60 28.38 -5.65 -8.32
CA ARG A 60 29.09 -4.35 -8.22
C ARG A 60 28.50 -3.23 -9.08
N GLN A 61 27.26 -3.37 -9.52
CA GLN A 61 26.55 -2.31 -10.24
C GLN A 61 26.13 -1.23 -9.26
N THR A 62 26.09 0.02 -9.75
CA THR A 62 25.45 1.12 -9.00
C THR A 62 23.95 0.86 -8.97
N PRO A 63 23.31 0.80 -7.78
CA PRO A 63 21.88 0.52 -7.71
C PRO A 63 21.05 1.62 -8.38
N VAL A 64 20.00 1.22 -9.10
CA VAL A 64 19.10 2.17 -9.78
C VAL A 64 17.66 1.91 -9.34
N LEU A 65 17.09 2.90 -8.66
CA LEU A 65 15.67 2.98 -8.36
C LEU A 65 14.95 3.62 -9.57
N ASN A 66 13.89 2.99 -10.05
CA ASN A 66 13.07 3.53 -11.11
C ASN A 66 11.64 3.59 -10.61
N LEU A 67 11.12 4.81 -10.46
CA LEU A 67 9.74 5.09 -10.07
C LEU A 67 8.96 5.68 -11.25
N ALA A 68 9.21 5.15 -12.45
CA ALA A 68 8.62 5.59 -13.70
C ALA A 68 8.68 7.12 -13.87
N GLY A 69 7.52 7.77 -13.90
CA GLY A 69 7.39 9.22 -14.07
C GLY A 69 7.29 10.02 -12.77
N HIS A 70 7.41 9.39 -11.59
CA HIS A 70 7.18 10.06 -10.30
C HIS A 70 8.31 10.98 -9.88
N CYS A 71 9.56 10.61 -10.17
CA CYS A 71 10.73 11.42 -9.84
C CYS A 71 11.97 10.97 -10.62
N ASP A 72 12.94 11.87 -10.78
CA ASP A 72 14.21 11.60 -11.46
C ASP A 72 15.35 11.50 -10.44
N LEU A 73 16.02 10.34 -10.41
CA LEU A 73 17.19 10.11 -9.56
C LEU A 73 18.41 10.94 -9.96
N SER A 74 18.59 11.26 -11.24
CA SER A 74 19.79 11.92 -11.76
C SER A 74 20.01 13.31 -11.15
N ILE A 75 18.94 13.91 -10.64
CA ILE A 75 18.91 15.22 -9.97
C ILE A 75 18.51 15.14 -8.48
N ASN A 76 18.59 13.96 -7.86
CA ASN A 76 18.11 13.71 -6.48
C ASN A 76 16.61 14.02 -6.26
N GLY A 77 15.80 13.96 -7.31
CA GLY A 77 14.39 14.36 -7.30
C GLY A 77 13.49 13.46 -6.45
N CYS A 78 13.91 12.23 -6.14
CA CYS A 78 13.12 11.30 -5.34
C CYS A 78 13.21 11.52 -3.82
N THR A 79 14.05 12.45 -3.34
CA THR A 79 14.20 12.74 -1.90
C THR A 79 12.93 13.32 -1.27
N GLY A 80 12.08 13.96 -2.07
CA GLY A 80 10.77 14.47 -1.65
C GLY A 80 9.81 13.38 -1.15
N LEU A 81 9.93 12.14 -1.66
CA LEU A 81 9.11 11.01 -1.22
C LEU A 81 9.29 10.68 0.27
N SER A 82 10.35 11.16 0.91
CA SER A 82 10.52 11.00 2.36
C SER A 82 9.40 11.65 3.19
N PHE A 83 8.74 12.69 2.67
CA PHE A 83 7.57 13.29 3.31
C PHE A 83 6.34 12.40 3.15
N ASP A 84 6.09 11.90 1.94
CA ASP A 84 4.98 11.00 1.63
C ASP A 84 5.07 9.70 2.43
N ILE A 85 6.27 9.10 2.54
CA ILE A 85 6.52 7.89 3.34
C ILE A 85 6.20 8.12 4.83
N LYS A 86 6.50 9.30 5.36
CA LYS A 86 6.20 9.64 6.76
C LYS A 86 4.71 9.90 7.01
N ALA A 87 3.97 10.27 5.98
CA ALA A 87 2.56 10.57 6.08
C ALA A 87 1.66 9.30 6.13
N CYS A 88 2.23 8.12 5.90
CA CYS A 88 1.50 6.86 5.66
C CYS A 88 0.99 6.09 6.90
#